data_AF-A0A1H8G409-F1
#
_entry.id   AF-A0A1H8G409-F1
#
_cell.length_a   1.000
_cell.length_b   1.000
_cell.length_c   1.000
_cell.angle_alpha   90.00
_cell.angle_beta   90.00
_cell.angle_gamma   90.00
#
_symmetry.space_group_name_H-M   'P 1'
#
loop_
_entity.id
_entity.type
_entity.pdbx_description
1 polymer ?
#
loop_
_entity_poly.entity_id
_entity_poly.type
_entity_poly.pdbx_seq_one_letter_code
_entity_poly.pdbx_strand_id
1 'polypeptide(L)'
;MKKYIEIEEEVYNRILAGKYVDGSMHKAHHSSMLVFKAFNRKPRHRIKDRLIRMLEHGWVKESEERIKVYESIPKNLGTPRVMNVLEREVKEAKNALIDWELIEFV
;
A
#
# COMPACT_ATOMS: atom_id res chain seq x y z
N MET A 1 42.06 -8.06 -13.26
CA MET A 1 41.65 -8.94 -12.14
C MET A 1 40.14 -9.12 -12.20
N LYS A 2 39.64 -10.35 -12.31
CA LYS A 2 38.18 -10.64 -12.36
C LYS A 2 37.69 -10.93 -10.93
N LYS A 3 36.56 -10.36 -10.54
CA LYS A 3 35.88 -10.65 -9.27
C LYS A 3 34.60 -11.42 -9.59
N TYR A 4 34.36 -12.50 -8.85
CA TYR A 4 33.21 -13.36 -9.03
C TYR A 4 32.15 -13.07 -7.97
N ILE A 5 30.88 -13.18 -8.37
CA ILE A 5 29.72 -13.03 -7.50
C ILE A 5 28.97 -14.35 -7.50
N GLU A 6 28.69 -14.87 -6.32
CA GLU A 6 27.81 -16.01 -6.12
C GLU A 6 26.36 -15.52 -6.18
N ILE A 7 25.56 -16.16 -7.02
CA ILE A 7 24.15 -15.84 -7.26
C ILE A 7 23.38 -17.16 -7.20
N GLU A 8 22.26 -17.18 -6.48
CA GLU A 8 21.35 -18.33 -6.49
C GLU A 8 20.87 -18.62 -7.92
N GLU A 9 20.77 -19.91 -8.26
CA GLU A 9 20.45 -20.37 -9.62
C GLU A 9 19.11 -19.80 -10.14
N GLU A 10 18.09 -19.71 -9.29
CA GLU A 10 16.80 -19.12 -9.65
C GLU A 10 16.92 -17.65 -10.07
N VAL A 11 17.73 -16.88 -9.34
CA VAL A 11 18.00 -15.46 -9.64
C VAL A 11 18.79 -15.34 -10.93
N TYR A 12 19.79 -16.19 -11.12
CA TYR A 12 20.59 -16.24 -12.35
C TYR A 12 19.72 -16.52 -13.58
N ASN A 13 18.82 -17.49 -13.51
CA ASN A 13 17.90 -17.83 -14.59
C ASN A 13 16.94 -16.68 -14.93
N ARG A 14 16.47 -15.92 -13.93
CA ARG A 14 15.65 -14.71 -14.15
C ARG A 14 16.44 -13.62 -14.89
N ILE A 15 17.70 -13.43 -14.54
CA ILE A 15 18.59 -12.47 -15.20
C ILE A 15 18.86 -12.88 -16.64
N LEU A 16 19.13 -14.17 -16.91
CA LEU A 16 19.29 -14.69 -18.27
C LEU A 16 18.03 -14.48 -19.13
N ALA A 17 16.85 -14.51 -18.52
CA ALA A 17 15.57 -14.21 -19.17
C ALA A 17 15.31 -12.69 -19.36
N GLY A 18 16.29 -11.83 -19.08
CA GLY A 18 16.18 -10.37 -19.22
C GLY A 18 15.39 -9.67 -18.11
N LYS A 19 15.08 -10.37 -17.01
CA LYS A 19 14.34 -9.78 -15.88
C LYS A 19 15.30 -9.10 -14.91
N TYR A 20 14.89 -7.94 -14.40
CA TYR A 20 15.56 -7.28 -13.29
C TYR A 20 15.17 -7.93 -11.95
N VAL A 21 16.14 -8.08 -11.04
CA VAL A 21 15.94 -8.66 -9.71
C VAL A 21 16.50 -7.72 -8.66
N ASP A 22 15.64 -7.18 -7.81
CA ASP A 22 16.06 -6.36 -6.66
C ASP A 22 16.71 -7.24 -5.59
N GLY A 23 17.77 -6.74 -4.96
CA GLY A 23 18.46 -7.47 -3.91
C GLY A 23 19.56 -6.66 -3.24
N SER A 24 20.41 -7.35 -2.49
CA SER A 24 21.54 -6.78 -1.77
C SER A 24 22.81 -7.62 -1.96
N MET A 25 23.96 -6.95 -2.03
CA MET A 25 25.26 -7.58 -2.22
C MET A 25 26.00 -7.64 -0.89
N HIS A 26 26.49 -8.83 -0.53
CA HIS A 26 27.16 -9.10 0.75
C HIS A 26 28.53 -9.72 0.50
N LYS A 27 29.46 -9.56 1.45
CA LYS A 27 30.68 -10.38 1.49
C LYS A 27 30.38 -11.66 2.27
N ALA A 28 30.75 -12.82 1.73
CA ALA A 28 30.59 -14.08 2.44
C ALA A 28 31.42 -14.09 3.73
N HIS A 29 30.88 -14.69 4.79
CA HIS A 29 31.49 -14.66 6.12
C HIS A 29 32.78 -15.51 6.22
N HIS A 30 32.93 -16.50 5.32
CA HIS A 30 34.04 -17.47 5.33
C HIS A 30 34.85 -17.49 4.03
N SER A 31 34.50 -16.67 3.03
CA SER A 31 35.24 -16.58 1.77
C SER A 31 35.42 -15.11 1.36
N SER A 32 36.40 -14.85 0.49
CA SER A 32 36.61 -13.53 -0.12
C SER A 32 35.62 -13.22 -1.26
N MET A 33 34.56 -14.02 -1.41
CA MET A 33 33.59 -13.91 -2.49
C MET A 33 32.43 -12.97 -2.11
N LEU A 34 31.88 -12.32 -3.14
CA LEU A 34 30.65 -11.52 -3.04
C LEU A 34 29.45 -12.43 -3.30
N VAL A 35 28.37 -12.22 -2.57
CA VAL A 35 27.11 -12.97 -2.69
C VAL A 35 25.98 -11.99 -2.97
N PHE A 36 25.16 -12.26 -3.97
CA PHE A 36 23.94 -11.52 -4.24
C PHE A 36 22.72 -12.24 -3.62
N LYS A 37 21.98 -11.53 -2.77
CA LYS A 37 20.74 -12.01 -2.17
C LYS A 37 19.56 -11.22 -2.70
N ALA A 38 18.69 -11.88 -3.48
CA ALA A 38 17.46 -11.27 -3.97
C ALA A 38 16.48 -10.98 -2.82
N PHE A 39 15.75 -9.86 -2.90
CA PHE A 39 14.69 -9.59 -1.94
C PHE A 39 13.51 -10.53 -2.18
N ASN A 40 13.19 -11.32 -1.15
CA ASN A 40 12.01 -12.17 -1.18
C ASN A 40 10.75 -11.35 -0.84
N ARG A 41 10.39 -10.41 -1.72
CA ARG A 41 9.15 -9.63 -1.62
C ARG A 41 7.98 -10.54 -1.98
N LYS A 42 7.49 -11.31 -1.00
CA LYS A 42 6.22 -12.02 -1.19
C LYS A 42 5.13 -10.98 -1.49
N PRO A 43 4.35 -11.13 -2.57
CA PRO A 43 3.20 -10.28 -2.80
C PRO A 43 2.29 -10.40 -1.57
N ARG A 44 2.09 -9.31 -0.84
CA ARG A 44 1.11 -9.27 0.24
C ARG A 44 -0.25 -9.32 -0.43
N HIS A 45 -0.92 -10.48 -0.37
CA HIS A 45 -2.34 -10.58 -0.68
C HIS A 45 -3.11 -9.83 0.40
N ARG A 46 -3.30 -8.53 0.21
CA ARG A 46 -4.17 -7.73 1.07
C ARG A 46 -5.58 -7.86 0.53
N ILE A 47 -6.52 -8.30 1.36
CA ILE A 47 -7.95 -8.22 1.06
C ILE A 47 -8.26 -6.75 0.76
N LYS A 48 -8.90 -6.47 -0.38
CA LYS A 48 -9.24 -5.11 -0.75
C LYS A 48 -10.33 -4.60 0.19
N ASP A 49 -10.11 -3.43 0.77
CA ASP A 49 -11.12 -2.74 1.58
C ASP A 49 -12.39 -2.51 0.73
N ARG A 50 -13.57 -2.80 1.31
CA ARG A 50 -14.88 -2.59 0.71
C ARG A 50 -15.23 -1.10 0.75
N LEU A 51 -15.73 -0.54 -0.34
CA LEU A 51 -16.22 0.83 -0.38
C LEU A 51 -17.63 0.90 0.18
N ILE A 52 -17.83 1.72 1.22
CA ILE A 52 -19.14 2.02 1.79
C ILE A 52 -19.75 3.21 1.03
N ARG A 53 -19.01 4.34 0.96
CA ARG A 53 -19.49 5.55 0.28
C ARG A 53 -18.32 6.39 -0.25
N MET A 54 -18.52 7.00 -1.42
CA MET A 54 -17.66 8.09 -1.91
C MET A 54 -18.09 9.41 -1.30
N LEU A 55 -17.14 10.19 -0.79
CA LEU A 55 -17.34 11.56 -0.35
C LEU A 55 -16.88 12.52 -1.47
N GLU A 56 -17.05 13.82 -1.28
CA GLU A 56 -16.70 14.83 -2.28
C GLU A 56 -15.18 14.92 -2.50
N HIS A 57 -14.42 14.85 -1.42
CA HIS A 57 -12.96 14.89 -1.41
C HIS A 57 -12.34 13.62 -0.81
N GLY A 58 -13.12 12.55 -0.69
CA GLY A 58 -12.76 11.42 0.15
C GLY A 58 -13.56 10.15 -0.07
N TRP A 59 -13.47 9.25 0.90
CA TRP A 59 -14.23 8.01 0.92
C TRP A 59 -14.37 7.45 2.34
N VAL A 60 -15.37 6.59 2.49
CA VAL A 60 -15.58 5.72 3.64
C VAL A 60 -15.44 4.27 3.17
N LYS A 61 -14.55 3.51 3.79
CA LYS A 61 -14.30 2.09 3.47
C LYS A 61 -14.29 1.23 4.72
N GLU A 62 -14.63 -0.03 4.53
CA GLU A 62 -14.51 -1.09 5.52
C GLU A 62 -13.34 -1.99 5.16
N SER A 63 -12.53 -2.31 6.16
CA SER A 63 -11.64 -3.45 6.17
C SER A 63 -12.12 -4.45 7.21
N GLU A 64 -11.60 -5.68 7.16
CA GLU A 64 -12.01 -6.79 8.05
C GLU A 64 -12.17 -6.42 9.53
N GLU A 65 -11.33 -5.53 10.06
CA GLU A 65 -11.38 -5.14 11.48
C GLU A 65 -11.68 -3.64 11.71
N ARG A 66 -11.82 -2.83 10.65
CA ARG A 66 -11.84 -1.36 10.80
C ARG A 66 -12.67 -0.65 9.75
N ILE A 67 -13.39 0.37 10.21
CA ILE A 67 -13.91 1.45 9.37
C ILE A 67 -12.82 2.51 9.17
N LYS A 68 -12.65 2.96 7.93
CA LYS A 68 -11.66 3.95 7.51
C LYS A 68 -12.37 5.11 6.82
N VAL A 69 -12.04 6.32 7.24
CA VAL A 69 -12.47 7.56 6.62
C VAL A 69 -11.23 8.31 6.15
N TYR A 70 -11.25 8.77 4.90
CA TYR A 70 -10.15 9.54 4.32
C TYR A 70 -10.71 10.73 3.55
N GLU A 71 -10.10 11.89 3.74
CA GLU A 71 -10.43 13.14 3.04
C GLU A 71 -9.15 13.84 2.58
N SER A 72 -9.20 14.45 1.40
CA SER A 72 -8.10 15.20 0.79
C SER A 72 -8.60 16.49 0.17
N ILE A 73 -8.66 17.54 0.99
CA ILE A 73 -9.28 18.81 0.63
C ILE A 73 -8.25 19.77 -0.01
N PRO A 74 -8.54 20.42 -1.15
CA PRO A 74 -7.63 21.37 -1.78
C PRO A 74 -7.31 22.58 -0.89
N LYS A 75 -6.03 22.81 -0.61
CA LYS A 75 -5.56 23.94 0.23
C LYS A 75 -5.85 25.33 -0.35
N ASN A 76 -6.07 25.44 -1.66
CA ASN A 76 -6.38 26.70 -2.34
C ASN A 76 -7.79 27.24 -2.04
N LEU A 77 -8.65 26.45 -1.37
CA LEU A 77 -9.97 26.90 -0.92
C LEU A 77 -9.89 27.93 0.22
N GLY A 78 -8.77 27.98 0.94
CA GLY A 78 -8.61 28.80 2.13
C GLY A 78 -9.27 28.18 3.37
N THR A 79 -8.72 28.49 4.55
CA THR A 79 -9.06 27.83 5.81
C THR A 79 -10.56 27.81 6.14
N PRO A 80 -11.32 28.92 6.00
CA PRO A 80 -12.75 28.90 6.34
C PRO A 80 -13.56 27.93 5.49
N ARG A 81 -13.22 27.80 4.20
CA ARG A 81 -13.89 26.86 3.29
C ARG A 81 -13.49 25.42 3.60
N VAL A 82 -12.21 25.17 3.88
CA VAL A 82 -11.73 23.85 4.31
C VAL A 82 -12.49 23.38 5.56
N MET A 83 -12.66 24.26 6.56
CA MET A 83 -13.41 23.93 7.78
C MET A 83 -14.88 23.56 7.48
N ASN A 84 -15.55 24.32 6.62
CA ASN A 84 -16.92 24.02 6.22
C ASN A 84 -17.03 22.67 5.47
N VAL A 85 -16.06 22.39 4.59
CA VAL A 85 -15.97 21.09 3.90
C VAL A 85 -15.79 19.95 4.90
N LEU A 86 -14.87 20.08 5.85
CA LEU A 86 -14.65 19.07 6.91
C LEU A 86 -15.93 18.79 7.69
N GLU A 87 -16.66 19.82 8.12
CA GLU A 87 -17.92 19.63 8.85
C GLU A 87 -18.98 18.90 8.02
N ARG A 88 -19.11 19.26 6.74
CA ARG A 88 -20.04 18.61 5.80
C ARG A 88 -19.66 17.15 5.56
N GLU A 89 -18.40 16.87 5.23
CA GLU A 89 -17.96 15.52 4.90
C GLU A 89 -18.00 14.58 6.11
N VAL A 90 -17.67 15.08 7.31
CA VAL A 90 -17.86 14.31 8.56
C VAL A 90 -19.32 13.95 8.78
N LYS A 91 -20.26 14.86 8.49
CA LYS A 91 -21.69 14.56 8.58
C LYS A 91 -22.10 13.49 7.56
N GLU A 92 -21.64 13.60 6.32
CA GLU A 92 -21.92 12.61 5.28
C GLU A 92 -21.32 11.23 5.59
N ALA A 93 -20.11 11.19 6.14
CA ALA A 93 -19.48 9.95 6.58
C ALA A 93 -20.29 9.28 7.70
N LYS A 94 -20.79 10.05 8.68
CA LYS A 94 -21.68 9.52 9.74
C LYS A 94 -22.96 8.93 9.16
N ASN A 95 -23.63 9.66 8.26
CA ASN A 95 -24.83 9.17 7.59
C ASN A 95 -24.55 7.89 6.81
N ALA A 96 -23.41 7.81 6.11
CA ALA A 96 -23.01 6.61 5.37
C ALA A 96 -22.89 5.38 6.25
N LEU A 97 -22.37 5.53 7.46
CA LEU A 97 -22.23 4.42 8.41
C LEU A 97 -23.57 4.00 8.99
N ILE A 98 -24.49 4.94 9.26
CA ILE A 98 -25.84 4.62 9.71
C ILE A 98 -26.60 3.85 8.62
N ASP A 99 -26.56 4.35 7.38
CA ASP A 99 -27.24 3.69 6.26
C ASP A 99 -26.67 2.29 6.02
N TRP A 100 -25.34 2.14 6.12
CA TRP A 100 -24.66 0.86 5.99
C TRP A 100 -25.06 -0.13 7.10
N GLU A 101 -25.14 0.33 8.36
CA GLU A 101 -25.59 -0.49 9.48
C GLU A 101 -27.01 -1.02 9.25
N LEU A 102 -27.91 -0.15 8.78
CA LEU A 102 -29.30 -0.50 8.50
C LEU A 102 -29.48 -1.47 7.32
N ILE A 103 -28.51 -1.53 6.40
CA ILE A 103 -28.57 -2.41 5.22
C ILE A 103 -27.94 -3.78 5.52
N GLU A 104 -26.83 -3.80 6.27
CA GLU A 104 -26.03 -5.01 6.43
C GLU A 104 -26.33 -5.76 7.74
N PHE A 105 -26.90 -5.11 8.75
CA PHE A 105 -27.08 -5.69 10.09
C PHE A 105 -28.51 -5.68 10.63
N VAL A 106 -29.46 -5.02 9.95
CA VAL A 106 -30.89 -5.01 10.30
C VAL A 106 -31.68 -5.83 9.31
#